data_AF-A0A1G7HSB8-F1
#
_entry.id   AF-A0A1G7HSB8-F1
#
_cell.length_a   1.000
_cell.length_b   1.000
_cell.length_c   1.000
_cell.angle_alpha   90.00
_cell.angle_beta   90.00
_cell.angle_gamma   90.00
#
_symmetry.space_group_name_H-M   'P 1'
#
loop_
_entity.id
_entity.type
_entity.pdbx_description
1 polymer ?
#
loop_
_entity_poly.entity_id
_entity_poly.type
_entity_poly.pdbx_seq_one_letter_code
_entity_poly.pdbx_strand_id
1 'polypeptide(L)'
;MGDCDEAVAHWRDMLRLCPNDNLGLRHVLAPNLLHLNRFEAARELLDDYEDPHFAEWAYTDALLKYKQGGATSGAGKALTAAIKNNPHVPAYLLGEKHLPKQPPPHDALGSTDEAVLYVLSSLETWTSTKGALT
;
A
#
# COMPACT_ATOMS: atom_id res chain seq x y z
N MET A 1 -17.09 14.39 11.91
CA MET A 1 -16.35 13.40 12.72
C MET A 1 -17.18 12.13 12.96
N GLY A 2 -18.10 11.74 12.06
CA GLY A 2 -18.97 10.56 12.26
C GLY A 2 -18.65 9.42 11.30
N ASP A 3 -18.61 9.68 9.99
CA ASP A 3 -18.38 8.65 8.96
C ASP A 3 -16.97 8.01 8.99
N CYS A 4 -16.03 8.66 9.69
CA CYS A 4 -14.62 8.32 9.64
C CYS A 4 -14.24 7.15 10.55
N ASP A 5 -14.88 7.03 11.70
CA ASP A 5 -14.67 5.93 12.63
C ASP A 5 -15.52 4.72 12.24
N GLU A 6 -16.67 4.96 11.60
CA GLU A 6 -17.58 3.92 11.13
C GLU A 6 -16.96 3.11 9.97
N ALA A 7 -16.28 3.77 9.03
CA ALA A 7 -15.56 3.08 7.95
C ALA A 7 -14.41 2.20 8.50
N VAL A 8 -13.60 2.72 9.43
CA VAL A 8 -12.51 1.95 10.05
C VAL A 8 -13.05 0.81 10.92
N ALA A 9 -14.16 1.03 11.64
CA ALA A 9 -14.84 -0.01 12.41
C ALA A 9 -15.40 -1.12 11.51
N HIS A 10 -16.04 -0.76 10.39
CA HIS A 10 -16.52 -1.73 9.40
C HIS A 10 -15.37 -2.55 8.81
N TRP A 11 -14.21 -1.94 8.57
CA TRP A 11 -13.04 -2.64 8.06
C TRP A 11 -12.42 -3.58 9.09
N ARG A 12 -12.33 -3.14 10.34
CA ARG A 12 -11.90 -4.00 11.47
C ARG A 12 -12.86 -5.17 11.65
N ASP A 13 -14.16 -4.95 11.49
CA ASP A 13 -15.16 -6.03 11.51
C ASP A 13 -14.97 -7.00 10.34
N MET A 14 -14.68 -6.51 9.13
CA MET A 14 -14.39 -7.38 7.98
C MET A 14 -13.13 -8.23 8.19
N LEU A 15 -12.04 -7.66 8.73
CA LEU A 15 -10.82 -8.41 9.05
C LEU A 15 -11.06 -9.42 10.19
N ARG A 16 -11.84 -9.07 11.22
CA ARG A 16 -12.23 -10.00 12.29
C ARG A 16 -13.03 -11.19 11.76
N LEU A 17 -13.87 -10.98 10.76
CA LEU A 17 -14.66 -12.04 10.12
C LEU A 17 -13.84 -12.89 9.14
N CYS A 18 -12.66 -12.42 8.74
CA CYS A 18 -11.74 -13.12 7.81
C CYS A 18 -10.31 -13.17 8.39
N PRO A 19 -10.07 -13.90 9.49
CA PRO A 19 -8.81 -13.84 10.24
C PRO A 19 -7.58 -14.31 9.45
N ASN A 20 -7.75 -15.15 8.42
CA ASN A 20 -6.66 -15.57 7.53
C ASN A 20 -6.47 -14.67 6.30
N ASP A 21 -7.24 -13.58 6.21
CA ASP A 21 -7.33 -12.70 5.05
C ASP A 21 -7.35 -13.45 3.70
N ASN A 22 -8.18 -14.50 3.64
CA ASN A 22 -8.35 -15.34 2.46
C ASN A 22 -8.91 -14.58 1.24
N LEU A 23 -9.38 -13.34 1.44
CA LEU A 23 -9.92 -12.47 0.40
C LEU A 23 -8.95 -11.37 -0.03
N GLY A 24 -7.78 -11.26 0.62
CA GLY A 24 -6.79 -10.22 0.32
C GLY A 24 -7.27 -8.80 0.64
N LEU A 25 -8.16 -8.64 1.63
CA LEU A 25 -8.70 -7.35 2.02
C LEU A 25 -7.61 -6.40 2.51
N ARG A 26 -6.52 -6.91 3.11
CA ARG A 26 -5.38 -6.07 3.54
C ARG A 26 -4.80 -5.23 2.39
N HIS A 27 -4.68 -5.84 1.20
CA HIS A 27 -4.18 -5.23 -0.05
C HIS A 27 -5.00 -4.05 -0.53
N VAL A 28 -6.30 -4.06 -0.21
CA VAL A 28 -7.23 -3.00 -0.56
C VAL A 28 -7.31 -1.95 0.55
N LEU A 29 -7.23 -2.37 1.81
CA LEU A 29 -7.47 -1.49 2.96
C LEU A 29 -6.30 -0.52 3.21
N ALA A 30 -5.05 -0.98 3.13
CA ALA A 30 -3.91 -0.12 3.46
C ALA A 30 -3.79 1.12 2.54
N PRO A 31 -3.91 1.00 1.20
CA PRO A 31 -3.89 2.17 0.32
C PRO A 31 -5.10 3.08 0.54
N ASN A 32 -6.30 2.53 0.77
CA ASN A 32 -7.51 3.32 1.03
C ASN A 32 -7.41 4.13 2.34
N LEU A 33 -6.86 3.54 3.40
CA LEU A 33 -6.57 4.25 4.66
C LEU A 33 -5.65 5.45 4.41
N LEU A 34 -4.59 5.26 3.61
CA LEU A 34 -3.68 6.34 3.24
C LEU A 34 -4.35 7.39 2.35
N HIS A 35 -5.22 6.99 1.41
CA HIS A 35 -5.99 7.92 0.58
C HIS A 35 -6.87 8.84 1.42
N LEU A 36 -7.54 8.27 2.43
CA LEU A 36 -8.38 9.00 3.38
C LEU A 36 -7.60 9.73 4.49
N ASN A 37 -6.27 9.70 4.47
CA ASN A 37 -5.37 10.26 5.49
C ASN A 37 -5.61 9.70 6.90
N ARG A 38 -5.98 8.42 7.01
CA ARG A 38 -6.12 7.68 8.28
C ARG A 38 -4.80 7.03 8.65
N PHE A 39 -3.81 7.86 8.99
CA PHE A 39 -2.43 7.43 9.17
C PHE A 39 -2.24 6.47 10.35
N GLU A 40 -2.92 6.69 11.46
CA GLU A 40 -2.81 5.80 12.64
C GLU A 40 -3.37 4.40 12.33
N ALA A 41 -4.57 4.33 11.75
CA ALA A 41 -5.16 3.04 11.36
C ALA A 41 -4.36 2.34 10.25
N ALA A 42 -3.73 3.08 9.33
CA ALA A 42 -2.79 2.52 8.38
C ALA A 42 -1.55 1.94 9.10
N ARG A 43 -1.00 2.65 10.07
CA ARG A 43 0.15 2.18 10.86
C ARG A 43 -0.19 0.90 11.63
N GLU A 44 -1.32 0.89 12.33
CA GLU A 44 -1.79 -0.30 13.06
C GLU A 44 -1.92 -1.51 12.13
N LEU A 45 -2.50 -1.32 10.93
CA LEU A 45 -2.61 -2.41 9.95
C LEU A 45 -1.25 -2.93 9.47
N LEU A 46 -0.27 -2.03 9.26
CA LEU A 46 1.11 -2.44 8.91
C LEU A 46 1.79 -3.21 10.05
N ASP A 47 1.52 -2.84 11.30
CA ASP A 47 2.13 -3.46 12.47
C ASP A 47 1.49 -4.83 12.78
N ASP A 48 0.19 -5.00 12.53
CA ASP A 48 -0.54 -6.26 12.76
C ASP A 48 -0.13 -7.40 11.82
N TYR A 49 0.33 -7.07 10.60
CA TYR A 49 0.60 -8.02 9.52
C TYR A 49 2.06 -8.00 9.05
N GLU A 50 2.99 -7.65 9.95
CA GLU A 50 4.41 -7.42 9.69
C GLU A 50 5.04 -8.43 8.69
N ASP A 51 5.08 -8.05 7.42
CA ASP A 51 5.89 -8.73 6.40
C ASP A 51 6.61 -7.68 5.53
N PRO A 52 7.70 -7.10 6.02
CA PRO A 52 8.36 -5.97 5.37
C PRO A 52 8.94 -6.32 3.99
N HIS A 53 8.94 -7.59 3.58
CA HIS A 53 9.49 -8.02 2.31
C HIS A 53 8.50 -7.81 1.16
N PHE A 54 7.19 -7.93 1.40
CA PHE A 54 6.22 -7.72 0.32
C PHE A 54 6.16 -6.24 -0.10
N ALA A 55 5.94 -6.03 -1.39
CA ALA A 55 5.78 -4.71 -1.99
C ALA A 55 4.67 -3.92 -1.31
N GLU A 56 3.56 -4.58 -0.96
CA GLU A 56 2.44 -3.99 -0.26
C GLU A 56 2.88 -3.27 1.02
N TRP A 57 3.57 -3.96 1.91
CA TRP A 57 4.00 -3.41 3.20
C TRP A 57 5.09 -2.35 3.02
N ALA A 58 6.13 -2.69 2.25
CA ALA A 58 7.30 -1.83 2.11
C ALA A 58 6.97 -0.49 1.44
N TYR A 59 6.19 -0.51 0.36
CA TYR A 59 5.82 0.72 -0.35
C TYR A 59 4.73 1.51 0.38
N THR A 60 3.77 0.83 1.03
CA THR A 60 2.75 1.51 1.84
C THR A 60 3.37 2.22 3.05
N ASP A 61 4.34 1.60 3.73
CA ASP A 61 5.08 2.25 4.82
C ASP A 61 5.88 3.48 4.32
N ALA A 62 6.50 3.38 3.15
CA ALA A 62 7.20 4.50 2.53
C ALA A 62 6.25 5.66 2.22
N LEU A 63 5.08 5.37 1.64
CA LEU A 63 4.06 6.37 1.35
C LEU A 63 3.46 6.99 2.62
N LEU A 64 3.18 6.18 3.63
CA LEU A 64 2.70 6.65 4.93
C LEU A 64 3.68 7.64 5.56
N LYS A 65 4.96 7.28 5.64
CA LYS A 65 6.01 8.18 6.14
C LYS A 65 6.07 9.46 5.32
N TYR A 66 5.97 9.37 4.00
CA TYR A 66 5.98 10.55 3.13
C TYR A 66 4.78 11.47 3.39
N LYS A 67 3.57 10.92 3.53
CA LYS A 67 2.37 11.71 3.81
C LYS A 67 2.40 12.36 5.21
N GLN A 68 3.04 11.74 6.20
CA GLN A 68 3.15 12.28 7.56
C GLN A 68 4.21 13.38 7.72
N GLY A 69 5.32 13.32 6.99
CA GLY A 69 6.44 14.27 7.21
C GLY A 69 7.31 14.58 5.99
N GLY A 70 6.79 14.35 4.79
CA GLY A 70 7.40 14.72 3.51
C GLY A 70 8.80 14.12 3.31
N ALA A 71 9.69 14.87 2.67
CA ALA A 71 11.04 14.43 2.34
C ALA A 71 11.94 14.17 3.57
N THR A 72 11.59 14.71 4.74
CA THR A 72 12.39 14.62 5.97
C THR A 72 12.04 13.44 6.87
N SER A 73 10.94 12.73 6.61
CA SER A 73 10.38 11.70 7.50
C SER A 73 11.05 10.31 7.41
N GLY A 74 12.20 10.22 6.73
CA GLY A 74 12.81 8.93 6.42
C GLY A 74 12.07 8.14 5.33
N ALA A 75 11.03 8.71 4.70
CA ALA A 75 10.31 8.12 3.58
C ALA A 75 11.25 7.68 2.44
N GLY A 76 12.28 8.47 2.12
CA GLY A 76 13.26 8.09 1.10
C GLY A 76 14.06 6.83 1.45
N LYS A 77 14.37 6.61 2.74
CA LYS A 77 15.04 5.37 3.19
C LYS A 77 14.10 4.17 3.07
N ALA A 78 12.85 4.33 3.51
CA ALA A 78 11.83 3.29 3.39
C ALA A 78 11.56 2.95 1.92
N LEU A 79 11.43 3.94 1.05
CA LEU A 79 11.25 3.75 -0.39
C LEU A 79 12.46 3.05 -1.01
N THR A 80 13.68 3.41 -0.63
CA THR A 80 14.89 2.73 -1.12
C THR A 80 14.90 1.26 -0.71
N ALA A 81 14.44 0.92 0.49
CA ALA A 81 14.28 -0.47 0.92
C ALA A 81 13.18 -1.18 0.13
N ALA A 82 12.03 -0.54 -0.08
CA ALA A 82 10.93 -1.08 -0.86
C ALA A 82 11.32 -1.38 -2.32
N ILE A 83 12.11 -0.49 -2.94
CA ILE A 83 12.68 -0.71 -4.29
C ILE A 83 13.61 -1.91 -4.34
N LYS A 84 14.38 -2.17 -3.27
CA LYS A 84 15.23 -3.37 -3.21
C LYS A 84 14.40 -4.65 -3.12
N ASN A 85 13.28 -4.60 -2.42
CA ASN A 85 12.39 -5.75 -2.26
C ASN A 85 11.64 -6.07 -3.56
N ASN A 86 11.09 -5.04 -4.20
CA ASN A 86 10.46 -5.19 -5.51
C ASN A 86 10.81 -4.00 -6.43
N PRO A 87 11.78 -4.15 -7.35
CA PRO A 87 12.24 -3.08 -8.23
C PRO A 87 11.28 -2.81 -9.40
N HIS A 88 10.22 -3.60 -9.56
CA HIS A 88 9.28 -3.45 -10.67
C HIS A 88 8.21 -2.39 -10.43
N VAL A 89 7.84 -2.15 -9.16
CA VAL A 89 6.79 -1.21 -8.76
C VAL A 89 6.99 0.21 -9.32
N PRO A 90 8.19 0.84 -9.28
CA PRO A 90 8.35 2.22 -9.73
C PRO A 90 8.01 2.39 -11.22
N ALA A 91 8.40 1.44 -12.07
CA ALA A 91 8.13 1.49 -13.50
C ALA A 91 6.61 1.47 -13.81
N TYR A 92 5.82 0.77 -13.00
CA TYR A 92 4.36 0.80 -13.12
C TYR A 92 3.73 2.07 -12.53
N LEU A 93 4.22 2.53 -11.37
CA LEU A 93 3.73 3.78 -10.75
C LEU A 93 4.00 5.01 -11.62
N LEU A 94 5.15 5.06 -12.29
CA LEU A 94 5.56 6.13 -13.19
C LEU A 94 4.95 6.03 -14.59
N GLY A 95 4.21 4.94 -14.88
CA GLY A 95 3.60 4.72 -16.18
C GLY A 95 4.59 4.33 -17.30
N GLU A 96 5.82 3.96 -16.97
CA GLU A 96 6.82 3.45 -17.92
C GLU A 96 6.46 2.05 -18.43
N LYS A 97 5.73 1.29 -17.61
CA LYS A 97 5.13 0.00 -17.96
C LYS A 97 3.62 0.06 -17.88
N HIS A 98 2.97 -0.56 -18.86
CA HIS A 98 1.51 -0.70 -18.86
C HIS A 98 1.06 -1.81 -17.92
N LEU A 99 0.02 -1.54 -17.13
CA LEU A 99 -0.66 -2.55 -16.34
C LEU A 99 -1.38 -3.55 -17.27
N PRO A 100 -1.41 -4.84 -16.91
CA PRO A 100 -2.15 -5.84 -17.66
C PRO A 100 -3.66 -5.58 -17.60
N LYS A 101 -4.40 -6.05 -18.61
CA LYS A 101 -5.87 -5.91 -18.66
C LYS A 101 -6.60 -6.71 -17.59
N GLN A 102 -5.96 -7.76 -17.08
CA GLN A 102 -6.50 -8.60 -16.02
C GLN A 102 -5.46 -8.68 -14.91
N PRO A 103 -5.89 -8.66 -13.63
CA PRO A 103 -4.97 -8.86 -12.52
C PRO A 103 -4.37 -10.27 -12.58
N PRO A 104 -3.09 -10.43 -12.22
CA PRO A 104 -2.47 -11.74 -12.14
C PRO A 104 -3.17 -12.60 -11.06
N PRO A 105 -3.25 -13.93 -11.26
CA PRO A 105 -3.99 -14.81 -10.36
C PRO A 105 -3.25 -15.12 -9.05
N HIS A 106 -1.93 -14.94 -9.04
CA HIS A 106 -1.08 -15.13 -7.87
C HIS A 106 0.11 -14.19 -7.96
N ASP A 107 0.68 -13.86 -6.81
CA ASP A 107 1.94 -13.17 -6.69
C ASP A 107 2.99 -14.06 -5.99
N ALA A 108 4.22 -13.61 -6.06
CA ALA A 108 5.34 -14.18 -5.35
C ALA A 108 6.24 -13.03 -4.93
N LEU A 109 6.93 -13.20 -3.81
CA LEU A 109 7.79 -12.16 -3.26
C LEU A 109 8.81 -11.64 -4.30
N GLY A 110 8.81 -10.33 -4.52
CA GLY A 110 9.68 -9.62 -5.46
C GLY A 110 9.27 -9.75 -6.94
N SER A 111 8.14 -10.39 -7.26
CA SER A 111 7.76 -10.67 -8.64
C SER A 111 7.16 -9.46 -9.35
N THR A 112 7.10 -9.53 -10.68
CA THR A 112 6.36 -8.53 -11.48
C THR A 112 4.87 -8.56 -11.17
N ASP A 113 4.30 -9.73 -10.89
CA ASP A 113 2.87 -9.89 -10.57
C ASP A 113 2.53 -9.22 -9.23
N GLU A 114 3.39 -9.38 -8.22
CA GLU A 114 3.27 -8.67 -6.95
C GLU A 114 3.26 -7.14 -7.16
N ALA A 115 4.16 -6.64 -7.99
CA ALA A 115 4.23 -5.22 -8.30
C ALA A 115 2.94 -4.72 -8.97
N VAL A 116 2.38 -5.50 -9.90
CA VAL A 116 1.11 -5.16 -10.56
C VAL A 116 -0.03 -5.11 -9.56
N LEU A 117 -0.17 -6.11 -8.68
CA LEU A 117 -1.23 -6.14 -7.67
C LEU A 117 -1.14 -4.94 -6.71
N TYR A 118 0.08 -4.61 -6.27
CA TYR A 118 0.31 -3.43 -5.44
C TYR A 118 -0.09 -2.14 -6.15
N VAL A 119 0.36 -1.94 -7.40
CA VAL A 119 0.06 -0.71 -8.14
C VAL A 119 -1.44 -0.60 -8.43
N LEU A 120 -2.12 -1.68 -8.83
CA LEU A 120 -3.56 -1.66 -9.06
C LEU A 120 -4.35 -1.15 -7.84
N SER A 121 -3.89 -1.49 -6.63
CA SER A 121 -4.56 -1.13 -5.38
C SER A 121 -4.14 0.24 -4.85
N SER A 122 -2.96 0.74 -5.21
CA SER A 122 -2.36 1.94 -4.60
C SER A 122 -2.18 3.13 -5.53
N LEU A 123 -2.31 2.96 -6.85
CA LEU A 123 -2.00 3.98 -7.85
C LEU A 123 -2.72 5.30 -7.57
N GLU A 124 -4.02 5.27 -7.29
CA GLU A 124 -4.80 6.47 -7.00
C GLU A 124 -4.26 7.23 -5.77
N THR A 125 -3.80 6.50 -4.75
CA THR A 125 -3.23 7.09 -3.54
C THR A 125 -1.89 7.77 -3.84
N TRP A 126 -1.04 7.13 -4.65
CA TRP A 126 0.22 7.72 -5.10
C TRP A 126 -0.01 8.96 -5.96
N THR A 127 -0.89 8.88 -6.95
CA THR A 127 -1.21 9.99 -7.86
C THR A 127 -1.85 11.18 -7.15
N SER A 128 -2.71 10.94 -6.15
CA SER A 128 -3.30 12.01 -5.34
C SER A 128 -2.33 12.63 -4.32
N THR A 129 -1.20 11.98 -4.04
CA THR A 129 -0.18 12.49 -3.12
C THR A 129 0.82 13.38 -3.86
N LYS A 130 0.67 14.70 -3.70
CA LYS A 130 1.52 15.70 -4.34
C LYS A 130 3.01 15.44 -4.05
N GLY A 131 3.81 15.31 -5.10
CA GLY A 131 5.26 15.13 -5.00
C GLY A 131 5.72 13.69 -4.74
N ALA A 132 4.80 12.72 -4.70
CA ALA A 132 5.15 11.31 -4.48
C ALA A 132 5.61 10.59 -5.77
N LEU A 133 5.18 11.06 -6.94
CA LEU A 133 5.56 10.55 -8.26
C LEU A 133 6.32 11.63 -9.05
N THR A 134 7.59 11.84 -8.72
CA THR A 134 8.45 12.86 -9.35
C THR A 134 9.78 12.28 -9.78
#